data_AF-A0A1V4UMV0-F1
#
_entry.id   AF-A0A1V4UMV0-F1
#
_cell.length_a   1.000
_cell.length_b   1.000
_cell.length_c   1.000
_cell.angle_alpha   90.00
_cell.angle_beta   90.00
_cell.angle_gamma   90.00
#
_symmetry.space_group_name_H-M   'P 1'
#
loop_
_entity.id
_entity.type
_entity.pdbx_description
1 polymer ?
#
loop_
_entity_poly.entity_id
_entity_poly.type
_entity_poly.pdbx_seq_one_letter_code
_entity_poly.pdbx_strand_id
1 'polypeptide(L)'
;MNRARNLDYQDRELKAYLMLMDLIPALEKSDLRKIGDTIWEIEFRGSKRAEVEHHGFEIYRYMSILRDADLEFVGMSSVGPSIAIVTERSRDEVAKIIEPVGLKIAVETKVDNIGLTIRVD
;
A
#
# COMPACT_ATOMS: atom_id res chain seq x y z
N MET A 1 -11.42 -3.28 22.94
CA MET A 1 -10.90 -4.22 21.92
C MET A 1 -12.04 -4.48 20.94
N ASN A 2 -11.82 -4.43 19.62
CA ASN A 2 -12.45 -5.33 18.63
C ASN A 2 -13.04 -4.76 17.33
N ARG A 3 -13.12 -3.46 17.01
CA ARG A 3 -13.61 -3.10 15.65
C ARG A 3 -12.70 -3.64 14.55
N ALA A 4 -11.41 -3.30 14.60
CA ALA A 4 -10.40 -3.83 13.68
C ALA A 4 -10.37 -5.36 13.68
N ARG A 5 -10.33 -5.99 14.86
CA ARG A 5 -10.30 -7.46 14.98
C ARG A 5 -11.57 -8.13 14.46
N ASN A 6 -12.75 -7.56 14.69
CA ASN A 6 -14.01 -8.08 14.18
C ASN A 6 -14.05 -8.00 12.65
N LEU A 7 -13.58 -6.89 12.07
CA LEU A 7 -13.45 -6.75 10.62
C LEU A 7 -12.44 -7.77 10.07
N ASP A 8 -11.31 -7.98 10.73
CA ASP A 8 -10.36 -9.03 10.33
C ASP A 8 -10.99 -10.42 10.38
N TYR A 9 -11.77 -10.73 11.42
CA TYR A 9 -12.48 -12.01 11.52
C TYR A 9 -13.51 -12.21 10.42
N GLN A 10 -14.18 -11.15 9.97
CA GLN A 10 -15.14 -11.17 8.86
C GLN A 10 -14.44 -11.36 7.51
N ASP A 11 -13.34 -10.62 7.29
CA ASP A 11 -12.61 -10.64 6.01
C ASP A 11 -11.54 -11.75 5.93
N ARG A 12 -11.35 -12.56 6.98
CA ARG A 12 -10.21 -13.49 7.10
C ARG A 12 -10.01 -14.42 5.90
N GLU A 13 -11.10 -14.98 5.36
CA GLU A 13 -11.04 -15.95 4.26
C GLU A 13 -10.62 -15.26 2.97
N LEU A 14 -11.19 -14.09 2.69
CA LEU A 14 -10.83 -13.28 1.54
C LEU A 14 -9.42 -12.70 1.68
N LYS A 15 -9.01 -12.23 2.86
CA LYS A 15 -7.64 -11.76 3.10
C LYS A 15 -6.63 -12.88 2.90
N ALA A 16 -6.92 -14.09 3.40
CA ALA A 16 -6.08 -15.25 3.16
C ALA A 16 -5.98 -15.57 1.66
N TYR A 17 -7.09 -15.51 0.92
CA TYR A 17 -7.10 -15.68 -0.52
C TYR A 17 -6.27 -14.61 -1.25
N LEU A 18 -6.50 -13.33 -0.98
CA LEU A 18 -5.75 -12.21 -1.58
C LEU A 18 -4.24 -12.38 -1.32
N MET A 19 -3.85 -12.78 -0.12
CA MET A 19 -2.43 -12.99 0.20
C MET A 19 -1.86 -14.21 -0.54
N LEU A 20 -2.50 -15.37 -0.43
CA LEU A 20 -1.95 -16.65 -0.88
C LEU A 20 -2.12 -16.88 -2.39
N MET A 21 -3.23 -16.46 -2.95
CA MET A 21 -3.65 -16.78 -4.31
C MET A 21 -3.49 -15.62 -5.28
N ASP A 22 -3.48 -14.37 -4.81
CA ASP A 22 -3.26 -13.21 -5.67
C ASP A 22 -1.87 -12.60 -5.48
N LEU A 23 -1.51 -12.19 -4.26
CA LEU A 23 -0.30 -11.42 -3.98
C LEU A 23 0.97 -12.24 -4.20
N ILE A 24 1.09 -13.43 -3.58
CA ILE A 24 2.28 -14.28 -3.72
C ILE A 24 2.52 -14.67 -5.19
N PRO A 25 1.52 -15.13 -5.97
CA PRO A 25 1.74 -15.42 -7.38
C PRO A 25 2.09 -14.19 -8.23
N ALA A 26 1.54 -13.01 -7.90
CA ALA A 26 1.88 -11.78 -8.60
C ALA A 26 3.33 -11.35 -8.32
N LEU A 27 3.79 -11.49 -7.08
CA LEU A 27 5.19 -11.29 -6.69
C LEU A 27 6.13 -12.21 -7.49
N GLU A 28 5.81 -13.49 -7.57
CA GLU A 28 6.63 -14.46 -8.32
C GLU A 28 6.70 -14.14 -9.83
N LYS A 29 5.62 -13.58 -10.38
CA LYS A 29 5.56 -13.16 -11.79
C LYS A 29 6.12 -11.76 -12.04
N SER A 30 6.58 -11.06 -11.01
CA SER A 30 6.97 -9.64 -11.09
C SER A 30 5.86 -8.75 -11.66
N ASP A 31 4.59 -9.09 -11.42
CA ASP A 31 3.43 -8.36 -11.92
C ASP A 31 3.05 -7.22 -10.96
N LEU A 32 3.73 -6.08 -11.10
CA LEU A 32 3.55 -4.91 -10.23
C LEU A 32 2.11 -4.41 -10.21
N ARG A 33 1.40 -4.47 -11.33
CA ARG A 33 0.01 -4.01 -11.42
C ARG A 33 -0.90 -4.92 -10.61
N LYS A 34 -0.79 -6.25 -10.77
CA LYS A 34 -1.57 -7.20 -9.97
C LYS A 34 -1.22 -7.15 -8.48
N ILE A 35 0.05 -6.92 -8.13
CA ILE A 35 0.46 -6.66 -6.73
C ILE A 35 -0.31 -5.45 -6.19
N GLY A 36 -0.28 -4.34 -6.92
CA GLY A 36 -0.98 -3.11 -6.56
C GLY A 36 -2.49 -3.26 -6.44
N ASP A 37 -3.13 -3.98 -7.36
CA ASP A 37 -4.56 -4.30 -7.33
C ASP A 37 -4.94 -5.13 -6.10
N THR A 38 -4.10 -6.10 -5.74
CA THR A 38 -4.33 -6.94 -4.57
C THR A 38 -4.19 -6.14 -3.27
N ILE A 39 -3.18 -5.27 -3.18
CA ILE A 39 -2.99 -4.39 -2.03
C ILE A 39 -4.12 -3.39 -1.91
N TRP A 40 -4.57 -2.82 -3.03
CA TRP A 40 -5.72 -1.91 -3.06
C TRP A 40 -6.96 -2.55 -2.44
N GLU A 41 -7.26 -3.81 -2.78
CA GLU A 41 -8.35 -4.56 -2.15
C GLU A 41 -8.18 -4.74 -0.64
N ILE A 42 -6.94 -4.91 -0.16
CA ILE A 42 -6.62 -5.05 1.27
C ILE A 42 -6.82 -3.72 2.02
N GLU A 43 -6.56 -2.57 1.39
CA GLU A 43 -6.69 -1.24 2.02
C GLU A 43 -8.10 -0.96 2.56
N PHE A 44 -9.13 -1.55 1.94
CA PHE A 44 -10.54 -1.37 2.35
C PHE A 44 -11.06 -2.49 3.25
N ARG A 45 -10.20 -3.35 3.80
CA ARG A 45 -10.59 -4.56 4.56
C ARG A 45 -9.99 -4.62 5.95
N GLY A 46 -10.66 -5.36 6.83
CA GLY A 46 -10.13 -5.74 8.14
C GLY A 46 -9.65 -4.57 9.00
N SER A 47 -8.53 -4.78 9.69
CA SER A 47 -7.86 -3.74 10.49
C SER A 47 -7.48 -2.51 9.69
N LYS A 48 -7.06 -2.67 8.43
CA LYS A 48 -6.59 -1.56 7.59
C LYS A 48 -7.72 -0.56 7.33
N ARG A 49 -8.91 -1.05 7.02
CA ARG A 49 -10.11 -0.20 6.94
C ARG A 49 -10.35 0.58 8.23
N ALA A 50 -10.26 -0.07 9.39
CA ALA A 50 -10.47 0.58 10.67
C ALA A 50 -9.41 1.65 10.98
N GLU A 51 -8.15 1.42 10.58
CA GLU A 51 -7.05 2.38 10.71
C GLU A 51 -7.29 3.60 9.81
N VAL A 52 -7.70 3.41 8.56
CA VAL A 52 -7.96 4.53 7.65
C VAL A 52 -9.16 5.36 8.12
N GLU A 53 -10.24 4.71 8.57
CA GLU A 53 -11.41 5.40 9.12
C GLU A 53 -11.05 6.26 10.35
N HIS A 54 -9.94 5.97 11.04
CA HIS A 54 -9.45 6.78 12.16
C HIS A 54 -8.89 8.14 11.73
N HIS A 55 -8.36 8.26 10.51
CA HIS A 55 -7.77 9.50 9.98
C HIS A 55 -8.77 10.42 9.27
N GLY A 56 -10.04 10.03 9.24
CA GLY A 56 -11.00 10.61 8.30
C GLY A 56 -10.70 10.13 6.88
N PHE A 57 -11.74 9.86 6.11
CA PHE A 57 -11.65 9.26 4.78
C PHE A 57 -10.81 10.06 3.75
N GLU A 58 -10.23 11.21 4.13
CA GLU A 58 -9.36 12.05 3.29
C GLU A 58 -8.14 11.28 2.76
N ILE A 59 -7.54 10.39 3.54
CA ILE A 59 -6.39 9.61 3.02
C ILE A 59 -6.81 8.69 1.85
N TYR A 60 -8.03 8.13 1.86
CA TYR A 60 -8.55 7.40 0.71
C TYR A 60 -8.73 8.29 -0.51
N ARG A 61 -9.13 9.56 -0.31
CA ARG A 61 -9.25 10.51 -1.42
C ARG A 61 -7.89 10.72 -2.09
N TYR A 62 -6.84 10.97 -1.31
CA TYR A 62 -5.48 11.08 -1.86
C TYR A 62 -5.05 9.79 -2.54
N MET A 63 -5.24 8.64 -1.90
CA MET A 63 -4.90 7.34 -2.46
C MET A 63 -5.64 7.05 -3.79
N SER A 64 -6.92 7.42 -3.89
CA SER A 64 -7.72 7.29 -5.12
C SER A 64 -7.16 8.15 -6.24
N ILE A 65 -6.85 9.42 -5.99
CA ILE A 65 -6.26 10.30 -7.01
C ILE A 65 -4.94 9.73 -7.52
N LEU A 66 -4.12 9.17 -6.63
CA LEU A 66 -2.85 8.54 -7.01
C LEU A 66 -3.05 7.28 -7.84
N ARG A 67 -4.06 6.44 -7.53
CA ARG A 67 -4.41 5.27 -8.36
C ARG A 67 -4.97 5.68 -9.72
N ASP A 68 -5.82 6.69 -9.76
CA ASP A 68 -6.41 7.22 -11.00
C ASP A 68 -5.34 7.84 -11.92
N ALA A 69 -4.22 8.29 -11.35
CA ALA A 69 -3.03 8.72 -12.09
C ALA A 69 -2.16 7.56 -12.64
N ASP A 70 -2.67 6.33 -12.53
CA ASP A 70 -2.06 5.08 -13.00
C ASP A 70 -0.74 4.75 -12.28
N LEU A 71 -0.68 5.04 -10.98
CA LEU A 71 0.34 4.48 -10.09
C LEU A 71 -0.08 3.06 -9.68
N GLU A 72 0.79 2.09 -9.91
CA GLU A 72 0.48 0.67 -9.81
C GLU A 72 0.16 0.26 -8.38
N PHE A 73 1.03 0.59 -7.43
CA PHE A 73 0.81 0.34 -6.02
C PHE A 73 0.57 1.64 -5.29
N VAL A 74 -0.55 1.73 -4.58
CA VAL A 74 -0.84 2.82 -3.64
C VAL A 74 -1.51 2.23 -2.40
N GLY A 75 -0.97 2.52 -1.21
CA GLY A 75 -1.51 2.02 0.05
C GLY A 75 -1.12 2.90 1.25
N MET A 76 -1.91 2.89 2.32
CA MET A 76 -1.53 3.57 3.55
C MET A 76 -0.43 2.79 4.27
N SER A 77 0.71 3.44 4.49
CA SER A 77 1.84 2.84 5.19
C SER A 77 1.56 2.76 6.70
N SER A 78 1.62 1.55 7.26
CA SER A 78 1.33 1.29 8.68
C SER A 78 -0.02 1.88 9.09
N VAL A 79 -0.07 2.66 10.17
CA VAL A 79 -1.27 3.38 10.63
C VAL A 79 -1.41 4.77 10.02
N GLY A 80 -0.66 5.11 8.96
CA GLY A 80 -0.71 6.44 8.34
C GLY A 80 0.02 7.53 9.14
N PRO A 81 -0.02 8.80 8.68
CA PRO A 81 -0.77 9.30 7.51
C PRO A 81 -0.01 9.19 6.18
N SER A 82 1.16 8.54 6.17
CA SER A 82 1.97 8.38 4.96
C SER A 82 1.35 7.39 3.97
N ILE A 83 1.41 7.73 2.68
CA ILE A 83 1.02 6.86 1.56
C ILE A 83 2.30 6.26 0.96
N ALA A 84 2.32 4.94 0.80
CA ALA A 84 3.35 4.23 0.07
C ALA A 84 2.96 4.12 -1.41
N ILE A 85 3.90 4.42 -2.28
CA ILE A 85 3.80 4.22 -3.73
C ILE A 85 4.93 3.28 -4.14
N VAL A 86 4.61 2.26 -4.93
CA VAL A 86 5.61 1.41 -5.62
C VAL A 86 5.28 1.45 -7.11
N THR A 87 6.23 1.93 -7.90
CA THR A 87 6.03 2.23 -9.32
C THR A 87 7.35 2.11 -10.08
N GLU A 88 7.27 1.87 -11.38
CA GLU A 88 8.43 1.96 -12.29
C GLU A 88 8.73 3.40 -12.72
N ARG A 89 7.82 4.34 -12.44
CA ARG A 89 8.00 5.76 -12.76
C ARG A 89 9.16 6.37 -12.01
N SER A 90 9.83 7.32 -12.65
CA SER A 90 10.89 8.10 -12.03
C SER A 90 10.35 9.02 -10.93
N ARG A 91 11.25 9.43 -10.03
CA ARG A 91 10.96 10.42 -8.99
C ARG A 91 10.28 11.68 -9.52
N ASP A 92 10.75 12.20 -10.67
CA ASP A 92 10.23 13.43 -11.25
C ASP A 92 8.84 13.25 -11.85
N GLU A 93 8.55 12.09 -12.42
CA GLU A 93 7.19 11.73 -12.87
C GLU A 93 6.23 11.62 -11.69
N VAL A 94 6.65 10.99 -10.60
CA VAL A 94 5.86 10.91 -9.37
C VAL A 94 5.66 12.31 -8.77
N ALA A 95 6.70 13.15 -8.70
CA ALA A 95 6.59 14.51 -8.18
C ALA A 95 5.52 15.33 -8.91
N LYS A 96 5.50 15.27 -10.25
CA LYS A 96 4.49 15.94 -11.08
C LYS A 96 3.05 15.50 -10.80
N ILE A 97 2.85 14.26 -10.37
CA ILE A 97 1.53 13.71 -10.01
C ILE A 97 1.10 14.19 -8.62
N ILE A 98 2.02 14.22 -7.66
CA ILE A 98 1.68 14.44 -6.24
C ILE A 98 1.68 15.92 -5.82
N GLU A 99 2.46 16.77 -6.48
CA GLU A 99 2.55 18.21 -6.15
C GLU A 99 1.20 18.94 -6.30
N PRO A 100 0.40 18.73 -7.37
CA PRO A 100 -0.90 19.39 -7.52
C PRO A 100 -1.91 19.05 -6.42
N VAL A 101 -1.74 17.90 -5.76
CA VAL A 101 -2.59 17.49 -4.62
C VAL A 101 -1.96 17.83 -3.26
N GLY A 102 -0.88 18.60 -3.24
CA GLY A 102 -0.27 19.08 -2.00
C GLY A 102 0.52 18.03 -1.22
N LEU A 103 0.87 16.92 -1.85
CA LEU A 103 1.71 15.87 -1.26
C LEU A 103 3.19 16.10 -1.63
N LYS A 104 4.10 15.51 -0.84
CA LYS A 104 5.55 15.55 -1.09
C LYS A 104 6.18 14.18 -0.90
N ILE A 105 7.25 13.91 -1.64
CA ILE A 105 8.07 12.71 -1.43
C ILE A 105 8.86 12.90 -0.14
N ALA A 106 8.51 12.16 0.92
CA ALA A 106 9.24 12.18 2.18
C ALA A 106 10.50 11.30 2.14
N VAL A 107 10.39 10.13 1.50
CA VAL A 107 11.47 9.15 1.33
C VAL A 107 11.31 8.50 -0.03
N GLU A 108 12.43 8.30 -0.73
CA GLU A 108 12.54 7.46 -1.92
C GLU A 108 13.53 6.34 -1.60
N THR A 109 13.16 5.09 -1.87
CA THR A 109 14.00 3.94 -1.57
C THR A 109 13.65 2.77 -2.48
N LYS A 110 14.41 1.68 -2.36
CA LYS A 110 14.18 0.40 -3.05
C LYS A 110 13.96 -0.71 -2.03
N VAL A 111 13.36 -1.80 -2.49
CA VAL A 111 13.19 -3.02 -1.67
C VAL A 111 14.58 -3.59 -1.34
N ASP A 112 14.83 -3.80 -0.05
CA ASP A 112 16.00 -4.53 0.44
C ASP A 112 15.63 -6.01 0.62
N ASN A 113 16.20 -6.88 -0.21
CA ASN A 113 16.01 -8.32 -0.17
C ASN A 113 17.09 -9.06 0.65
N ILE A 114 18.02 -8.35 1.27
CA ILE A 114 19.10 -8.93 2.08
C ILE A 114 18.71 -8.95 3.57
N GLY A 115 18.02 -7.91 4.03
CA GLY A 115 17.62 -7.75 5.41
C GLY A 115 18.79 -7.35 6.32
N LEU A 116 18.63 -7.55 7.63
CA LEU A 116 19.63 -7.15 8.64
C LEU A 116 20.96 -7.88 8.42
N THR A 117 22.05 -7.14 8.25
CA THR A 117 23.42 -7.67 8.20
C THR A 117 24.21 -7.24 9.42
N ILE A 118 24.97 -8.17 10.01
CA ILE A 118 25.88 -7.91 11.13
C ILE A 118 27.29 -8.04 10.59
N ARG A 119 28.12 -7.03 10.79
CA ARG A 119 29.57 -7.09 10.51
C ARG A 119 30.30 -7.06 11.84
N VAL A 120 31.28 -7.94 11.97
CA VAL A 120 32.23 -7.95 13.09
C VAL A 120 33.56 -7.51 12.49
N ASP A 121 34.02 -6.32 12.89
CA ASP A 121 35.34 -5.80 12.52
C ASP A 121 36.46 -6.58 13.24
#